data_AF-A0A9D5EV62-F1
#
_entry.id   AF-A0A9D5EV62-F1
#
_cell.length_a   1.000
_cell.length_b   1.000
_cell.length_c   1.000
_cell.angle_alpha   90.00
_cell.angle_beta   90.00
_cell.angle_gamma   90.00
#
_symmetry.space_group_name_H-M   'P 1'
#
loop_
_entity.id
_entity.type
_entity.pdbx_description
1 polymer ?
#
loop_
_entity_poly.entity_id
_entity_poly.type
_entity_poly.pdbx_seq_one_letter_code
_entity_poly.pdbx_strand_id
1 'polypeptide(L)'
;MIQLKTYLSIDIFSGCCSEADRLQLLLSELRSSAVSKKVSKETLGQRLQRLRREAGLTQAEVAEKSEQSLPNLRNWEGDHRTPGLWSALQLSRVFGVSLEALAECAAPDPKVKRDRSKRPRQEGGRPRGRPKGSGASDKPDVKADADTGKRGRNS
;
A
#
# COMPACT_ATOMS: atom_id res chain seq x y z
N MET A 1 57.83 14.87 -40.22
CA MET A 1 56.81 15.83 -39.76
C MET A 1 55.45 15.15 -39.78
N ILE A 2 55.04 14.52 -38.68
CA ILE A 2 53.62 14.24 -38.45
C ILE A 2 53.36 14.63 -36.99
N GLN A 3 52.74 15.79 -36.81
CA GLN A 3 52.10 16.18 -35.56
C GLN A 3 50.62 16.25 -35.86
N LEU A 4 49.85 15.34 -35.26
CA LEU A 4 48.42 15.49 -35.03
C LEU A 4 48.16 14.89 -33.64
N LYS A 5 48.39 15.72 -32.63
CA LYS A 5 47.83 15.56 -31.28
C LYS A 5 46.53 16.33 -31.25
N THR A 6 45.40 15.63 -31.14
CA THR A 6 44.18 16.22 -30.59
C THR A 6 43.35 15.15 -29.89
N TYR A 7 43.34 15.29 -28.56
CA TYR A 7 42.24 14.98 -27.63
C TYR A 7 41.79 13.53 -27.46
N LEU A 8 42.32 12.89 -26.42
CA LEU A 8 41.48 12.22 -25.43
C LEU A 8 42.15 12.23 -24.04
N SER A 9 42.02 13.35 -23.32
CA SER A 9 42.28 13.40 -21.89
C SER A 9 41.10 12.80 -21.13
N ILE A 10 41.20 11.53 -20.74
CA ILE A 10 40.72 11.03 -19.45
C ILE A 10 41.77 10.04 -18.95
N ASP A 11 42.89 10.56 -18.46
CA ASP A 11 43.80 9.80 -17.61
C ASP A 11 43.23 9.80 -16.18
N ILE A 12 42.39 8.81 -15.89
CA ILE A 12 42.14 8.36 -14.52
C ILE A 12 42.35 6.85 -14.53
N PHE A 13 43.61 6.40 -14.48
CA PHE A 13 44.09 5.30 -13.62
C PHE A 13 45.59 5.04 -13.86
N SER A 14 46.42 6.02 -13.50
CA SER A 14 47.83 5.74 -13.21
C SER A 14 47.92 5.12 -11.82
N GLY A 15 48.19 3.81 -11.77
CA GLY A 15 49.03 3.20 -10.74
C GLY A 15 48.49 3.15 -9.31
N CYS A 16 47.77 2.07 -8.99
CA CYS A 16 47.83 1.28 -7.75
C CYS A 16 46.62 0.32 -7.73
N CYS A 17 46.62 -0.75 -8.54
CA CYS A 17 45.64 -1.81 -8.33
C CYS A 17 46.06 -2.61 -7.09
N SER A 18 45.72 -2.09 -5.90
CA SER A 18 45.87 -2.79 -4.62
C SER A 18 45.09 -4.11 -4.66
N GLU A 19 45.46 -5.08 -3.83
CA GLU A 19 44.65 -6.28 -3.52
C GLU A 19 43.16 -5.91 -3.29
N ALA A 20 42.93 -4.71 -2.75
CA ALA A 20 41.61 -4.12 -2.56
C ALA A 20 40.79 -3.93 -3.85
N ASP A 21 41.39 -3.54 -4.98
CA ASP A 21 40.67 -3.32 -6.25
C ASP A 21 40.26 -4.65 -6.90
N ARG A 22 41.11 -5.67 -6.77
CA ARG A 22 40.78 -7.06 -7.16
C ARG A 22 39.64 -7.62 -6.32
N LEU A 23 39.64 -7.32 -5.02
CA LEU A 23 38.53 -7.66 -4.12
C LEU A 23 37.28 -6.82 -4.41
N GLN A 24 37.40 -5.59 -4.89
CA GLN A 24 36.26 -4.73 -5.24
C GLN A 24 35.57 -5.22 -6.51
N LEU A 25 36.33 -5.67 -7.52
CA LEU A 25 35.79 -6.36 -8.70
C LEU A 25 35.12 -7.68 -8.31
N LEU A 26 35.74 -8.49 -7.45
CA LEU A 26 35.15 -9.75 -6.98
C LEU A 26 33.88 -9.53 -6.13
N LEU A 27 33.85 -8.49 -5.29
CA LEU A 27 32.65 -8.10 -4.55
C LEU A 27 31.54 -7.64 -5.51
N SER A 28 31.88 -6.96 -6.60
CA SER A 28 30.91 -6.56 -7.62
C SER A 28 30.35 -7.75 -8.40
N GLU A 29 31.19 -8.75 -8.70
CA GLU A 29 30.81 -10.00 -9.39
C GLU A 29 29.92 -10.88 -8.50
N LEU A 30 30.27 -11.02 -7.21
CA LEU A 30 29.44 -11.74 -6.24
C LEU A 30 28.11 -11.03 -6.00
N ARG A 31 28.09 -9.70 -5.98
CA ARG A 31 26.86 -8.88 -5.89
C ARG A 31 25.96 -9.04 -7.12
N SER A 32 26.53 -9.23 -8.31
CA SER A 32 25.78 -9.49 -9.55
C SER A 32 25.20 -10.91 -9.62
N SER A 33 25.90 -11.92 -9.08
CA SER A 33 25.41 -13.31 -9.09
C SER A 33 24.16 -13.53 -8.22
N ALA A 34 23.91 -12.68 -7.23
CA ALA A 34 22.71 -12.73 -6.38
C ALA A 34 21.49 -12.00 -6.99
N VAL A 35 21.66 -11.21 -8.07
CA VAL A 35 20.59 -10.40 -8.68
C VAL A 35 20.26 -10.93 -10.09
N SER A 36 20.12 -12.23 -10.23
CA SER A 36 19.40 -12.82 -11.37
C SER A 36 18.07 -13.37 -10.88
N LYS A 37 17.23 -12.48 -10.35
CA LYS A 37 15.95 -12.86 -9.77
C LYS A 37 14.93 -13.03 -10.89
N LYS A 38 14.42 -14.26 -11.03
CA LYS A 38 13.38 -14.63 -11.98
C LYS A 38 12.13 -13.78 -11.75
N VAL A 39 11.89 -12.79 -12.62
CA VAL A 39 10.67 -11.99 -12.56
C VAL A 39 9.48 -12.93 -12.78
N SER A 40 8.58 -12.99 -11.80
CA SER A 40 7.41 -13.86 -11.86
C SER A 40 6.41 -13.28 -12.87
N LYS A 41 5.79 -14.14 -13.69
CA LYS A 41 4.83 -13.72 -14.74
C LYS A 41 3.50 -13.17 -14.19
N GLU A 42 3.29 -13.24 -12.87
CA GLU A 42 2.07 -12.76 -12.19
C GLU A 42 2.14 -11.25 -11.89
N THR A 43 0.98 -10.58 -11.95
CA THR A 43 0.85 -9.18 -11.49
C THR A 43 0.81 -9.10 -9.97
N LEU A 44 0.98 -7.89 -9.43
CA LEU A 44 0.86 -7.65 -7.98
C LEU A 44 -0.51 -8.09 -7.45
N GLY A 45 -1.58 -7.73 -8.16
CA GLY A 45 -2.93 -8.09 -7.76
C GLY A 45 -3.15 -9.61 -7.77
N GLN A 46 -2.63 -10.31 -8.78
CA GLN A 46 -2.67 -11.77 -8.84
C GLN A 46 -1.89 -12.41 -7.68
N ARG A 47 -0.70 -11.89 -7.36
CA ARG A 47 0.10 -12.36 -6.21
C ARG A 47 -0.65 -12.18 -4.90
N LEU A 48 -1.26 -11.02 -4.67
CA LEU A 48 -2.07 -10.77 -3.46
C LEU A 48 -3.26 -11.73 -3.35
N GLN A 49 -3.95 -11.98 -4.46
CA GLN A 49 -5.04 -12.97 -4.49
C GLN A 49 -4.55 -14.38 -4.16
N ARG A 50 -3.38 -14.77 -4.68
CA ARG A 50 -2.78 -16.07 -4.42
C ARG A 50 -2.42 -16.22 -2.94
N LEU A 51 -1.64 -15.28 -2.38
CA LEU A 51 -1.27 -15.28 -0.96
C LEU A 51 -2.48 -15.30 -0.03
N ARG A 52 -3.53 -14.54 -0.38
CA ARG A 52 -4.78 -14.54 0.37
C ARG A 52 -5.47 -15.90 0.37
N ARG A 53 -5.52 -16.58 -0.78
CA ARG A 53 -6.12 -17.92 -0.90
C ARG A 53 -5.30 -18.98 -0.18
N GLU A 54 -3.98 -18.91 -0.26
CA GLU A 54 -3.05 -19.79 0.47
C GLU A 54 -3.22 -19.64 1.99
N ALA A 55 -3.43 -18.41 2.47
CA ALA A 55 -3.71 -18.13 3.87
C ALA A 55 -5.17 -18.46 4.29
N GLY A 56 -6.05 -18.83 3.36
CA GLY A 56 -7.46 -19.12 3.64
C GLY A 56 -8.28 -17.89 4.07
N LEU A 57 -7.83 -16.67 3.76
CA LEU A 57 -8.44 -15.44 4.25
C LEU A 57 -9.43 -14.83 3.25
N THR A 58 -10.47 -14.18 3.75
CA THR A 58 -11.35 -13.33 2.95
C THR A 58 -10.72 -11.96 2.69
N GLN A 59 -11.24 -11.22 1.69
CA GLN A 59 -10.77 -9.84 1.46
C GLN A 59 -11.04 -8.93 2.67
N ALA A 60 -12.15 -9.14 3.38
CA ALA A 60 -12.48 -8.36 4.57
C ALA A 60 -11.47 -8.59 5.70
N GLU A 61 -11.10 -9.85 5.94
CA GLU A 61 -10.12 -10.22 6.97
C GLU A 61 -8.73 -9.68 6.67
N VAL A 62 -8.27 -9.75 5.41
CA VAL A 62 -6.97 -9.15 5.04
C VAL A 62 -7.00 -7.64 5.20
N ALA A 63 -8.10 -6.98 4.80
CA ALA A 63 -8.26 -5.55 4.93
C ALA A 63 -8.20 -5.13 6.41
N GLU A 64 -8.92 -5.83 7.28
CA GLU A 64 -8.89 -5.61 8.73
C GLU A 64 -7.50 -5.84 9.33
N LYS A 65 -6.87 -6.99 9.04
CA LYS A 65 -5.54 -7.33 9.55
C LYS A 65 -4.43 -6.40 9.08
N SER A 66 -4.57 -5.80 7.90
CA SER A 66 -3.59 -4.84 7.35
C SER A 66 -3.94 -3.38 7.64
N GLU A 67 -5.01 -3.13 8.40
CA GLU A 67 -5.56 -1.79 8.69
C GLU A 67 -5.87 -0.99 7.40
N GLN A 68 -6.28 -1.70 6.35
CA GLN A 68 -6.62 -1.12 5.06
C GLN A 68 -8.12 -1.17 4.84
N SER A 69 -8.62 -0.25 4.01
CA SER A 69 -10.02 -0.30 3.60
C SER A 69 -10.24 -1.43 2.59
N LEU A 70 -11.36 -2.16 2.71
CA LEU A 70 -11.76 -3.18 1.74
C LEU A 70 -11.76 -2.68 0.27
N PRO A 71 -12.21 -1.43 -0.04
CA PRO A 71 -12.08 -0.87 -1.37
C PRO A 71 -10.65 -0.74 -1.87
N ASN A 72 -9.68 -0.41 -1.00
CA ASN A 72 -8.27 -0.34 -1.37
C ASN A 72 -7.73 -1.72 -1.72
N LEU A 73 -7.99 -2.71 -0.86
CA LEU A 73 -7.57 -4.08 -1.12
C LEU A 73 -8.14 -4.61 -2.44
N ARG A 74 -9.43 -4.36 -2.71
CA ARG A 74 -10.07 -4.74 -3.98
C ARG A 74 -9.44 -4.03 -5.19
N ASN A 75 -9.02 -2.78 -5.04
CA ASN A 75 -8.35 -2.07 -6.12
C ASN A 75 -6.95 -2.64 -6.38
N TRP A 76 -6.22 -3.03 -5.33
CA TRP A 76 -4.89 -3.64 -5.45
C TRP A 76 -4.94 -5.05 -6.01
N GLU A 77 -5.81 -5.93 -5.48
CA GLU A 77 -6.01 -7.28 -6.02
C GLU A 77 -6.46 -7.28 -7.48
N GLY A 78 -7.12 -6.21 -7.93
CA GLY A 78 -7.53 -6.03 -9.32
C GLY A 78 -6.59 -5.19 -10.18
N ASP A 79 -5.37 -4.90 -9.72
CA ASP A 79 -4.36 -4.11 -10.44
C ASP A 79 -4.80 -2.69 -10.86
N HIS A 80 -5.83 -2.14 -10.22
CA HIS A 80 -6.34 -0.80 -10.52
C HIS A 80 -5.51 0.31 -9.89
N ARG A 81 -4.80 -0.04 -8.82
CA ARG A 81 -3.91 0.83 -8.06
C ARG A 81 -2.80 0.00 -7.49
N THR A 82 -1.67 0.64 -7.24
CA THR A 82 -0.57 0.08 -6.46
C THR A 82 -0.70 0.52 -5.00
N PRO A 83 -0.36 -0.35 -4.02
CA PRO A 83 -0.24 0.05 -2.64
C PRO A 83 0.95 0.99 -2.46
N GLY A 84 0.83 1.95 -1.53
CA GLY A 84 2.00 2.70 -1.07
C GLY A 84 2.92 1.84 -0.21
N LEU A 85 4.12 2.33 0.08
CA LEU A 85 5.12 1.59 0.87
C LEU A 85 4.59 1.11 2.23
N TRP A 86 3.87 1.96 2.96
CA TRP A 86 3.30 1.58 4.25
C TRP A 86 2.29 0.44 4.14
N SER A 87 1.38 0.53 3.16
CA SER A 87 0.41 -0.54 2.91
C SER A 87 1.09 -1.84 2.47
N ALA A 88 2.14 -1.75 1.66
CA ALA A 88 2.94 -2.91 1.25
C ALA A 88 3.61 -3.59 2.46
N LEU A 89 4.12 -2.81 3.42
CA LEU A 89 4.68 -3.34 4.69
C LEU A 89 3.62 -4.06 5.53
N GLN A 90 2.40 -3.52 5.61
CA GLN A 90 1.33 -4.20 6.35
C GLN A 90 0.92 -5.51 5.67
N LEU A 91 0.78 -5.50 4.34
CA LEU A 91 0.49 -6.71 3.57
C LEU A 91 1.60 -7.75 3.72
N SER A 92 2.87 -7.33 3.70
CA SER A 92 4.00 -8.24 3.86
C SER A 92 4.00 -8.92 5.23
N ARG A 93 3.62 -8.19 6.29
CA ARG A 93 3.44 -8.74 7.64
C ARG A 93 2.29 -9.73 7.73
N VAL A 94 1.13 -9.40 7.12
CA VAL A 94 -0.05 -10.28 7.13
C VAL A 94 0.24 -11.61 6.44
N PHE A 95 0.99 -11.60 5.33
CA PHE A 95 1.31 -12.80 4.57
C PHE A 95 2.63 -13.47 4.97
N GLY A 96 3.42 -12.85 5.86
CA GLY A 96 4.73 -13.38 6.26
C GLY A 96 5.76 -13.41 5.13
N VAL A 97 5.65 -12.52 4.14
CA VAL A 97 6.56 -12.44 2.98
C VAL A 97 7.44 -11.20 3.05
N SER A 98 8.60 -11.21 2.38
CA SER A 98 9.43 -10.01 2.26
C SER A 98 8.81 -9.00 1.27
N LEU A 99 9.14 -7.72 1.45
CA LEU A 99 8.72 -6.68 0.51
C LEU A 99 9.23 -6.95 -0.92
N GLU A 100 10.45 -7.44 -1.04
CA GLU A 100 11.05 -7.80 -2.32
C GLU A 100 10.25 -8.90 -3.01
N ALA A 101 9.89 -9.96 -2.27
CA ALA A 101 9.04 -11.03 -2.79
C ALA A 101 7.65 -10.52 -3.17
N LEU A 102 7.11 -9.50 -2.48
CA LEU A 102 5.85 -8.87 -2.87
C LEU A 102 6.00 -8.03 -4.16
N ALA A 103 7.16 -7.40 -4.35
CA ALA A 103 7.47 -6.51 -5.47
C ALA A 103 7.94 -7.23 -6.74
N GLU A 104 8.38 -8.49 -6.66
CA GLU A 104 8.76 -9.35 -7.79
C GLU A 104 7.56 -9.79 -8.65
N CYS A 105 6.84 -8.81 -9.17
CA CYS A 105 5.66 -8.99 -10.00
C CYS A 105 5.84 -8.31 -11.36
N ALA A 106 5.17 -8.84 -12.38
CA ALA A 106 5.05 -8.19 -13.67
C ALA A 106 4.16 -6.94 -13.57
N ALA A 107 4.43 -5.96 -14.44
CA ALA A 107 3.54 -4.82 -14.60
C ALA A 107 2.17 -5.27 -15.14
N PRO A 108 1.06 -4.65 -14.69
CA PRO A 108 -0.26 -4.98 -15.21
C PRO A 108 -0.40 -4.60 -16.69
N ASP A 109 -1.15 -5.39 -17.46
CA ASP A 109 -1.45 -5.07 -18.86
C ASP A 109 -2.33 -3.80 -18.92
N PRO A 110 -1.90 -2.73 -19.62
CA PRO A 110 -2.65 -1.47 -19.69
C PRO A 110 -4.04 -1.60 -20.33
N LYS A 111 -4.38 -2.73 -20.97
CA LYS A 111 -5.65 -2.93 -21.68
C LYS A 111 -6.82 -3.38 -20.79
N VAL A 112 -6.60 -3.69 -19.51
CA VAL A 112 -7.67 -4.15 -18.62
C VAL A 112 -8.47 -2.96 -18.06
N LYS A 113 -9.45 -2.46 -18.82
CA LYS A 113 -10.45 -1.52 -18.29
C LYS A 113 -11.49 -2.29 -17.48
N ARG A 114 -11.83 -1.81 -16.27
CA ARG A 114 -13.02 -2.30 -15.54
C ARG A 114 -14.22 -2.11 -16.43
N ASP A 115 -14.85 -3.22 -16.78
CA ASP A 115 -16.18 -3.19 -17.33
C ASP A 115 -17.16 -2.63 -16.28
N ARG A 116 -17.37 -1.31 -16.32
CA ARG A 116 -18.28 -0.60 -15.42
C ARG A 116 -19.73 -1.02 -15.65
N SER A 117 -20.05 -1.68 -16.77
CA SER A 117 -21.40 -2.12 -17.09
C SER A 117 -21.86 -3.31 -16.23
N LYS A 118 -20.94 -4.04 -15.59
CA LYS A 118 -21.23 -5.21 -14.73
C LYS A 118 -21.43 -4.90 -13.24
N ARG A 119 -21.54 -3.63 -12.81
CA ARG A 119 -21.86 -3.35 -11.41
C ARG A 119 -23.28 -3.85 -11.10
N PRO A 120 -23.49 -4.84 -10.21
CA PRO A 120 -24.83 -5.16 -9.75
C PRO A 120 -25.39 -3.90 -9.10
N ARG A 121 -26.59 -3.49 -9.52
CA ARG A 121 -27.35 -2.45 -8.83
C ARG A 121 -27.58 -2.96 -7.41
N GLN A 122 -26.94 -2.35 -6.42
CA GLN A 122 -27.31 -2.61 -5.02
C GLN A 122 -28.67 -1.95 -4.81
N GLU A 123 -29.74 -2.73 -4.96
CA GLU A 123 -31.06 -2.34 -4.48
C GLU A 123 -30.97 -2.27 -2.95
N GLY A 124 -31.20 -1.08 -2.38
CA GLY A 124 -31.10 -0.83 -0.94
C GLY A 124 -30.09 0.23 -0.50
N GLY A 125 -29.69 1.18 -1.36
CA GLY A 125 -28.96 2.35 -0.90
C GLY A 125 -29.78 3.18 0.09
N ARG A 126 -29.30 3.31 1.34
CA ARG A 126 -29.83 4.30 2.31
C ARG A 126 -29.97 5.67 1.62
N PRO A 127 -31.10 6.38 1.77
CA PRO A 127 -31.31 7.64 1.09
C PRO A 127 -30.19 8.62 1.47
N ARG A 128 -29.52 9.17 0.45
CA ARG A 128 -28.58 10.29 0.62
C ARG A 128 -29.38 11.56 0.85
N GLY A 129 -29.90 11.72 2.06
CA GLY A 129 -30.31 13.01 2.60
C GLY A 129 -29.29 13.43 3.64
N ARG A 130 -28.61 14.56 3.42
CA ARG A 130 -28.06 15.33 4.54
C ARG A 130 -29.27 16.05 5.16
N PRO A 131 -29.75 15.72 6.37
CA PRO A 131 -30.72 16.59 7.02
C PRO A 131 -30.02 17.93 7.27
N LYS A 132 -30.49 18.98 6.61
CA LYS A 132 -30.17 20.36 6.95
C LYS A 132 -30.88 20.64 8.29
N GLY A 133 -30.09 20.66 9.36
CA GLY A 133 -30.28 21.38 10.62
C GLY A 133 -31.66 21.41 11.28
N SER A 134 -31.72 20.89 12.50
CA SER A 134 -32.20 21.63 13.66
C SER A 134 -31.55 21.05 14.92
N GLY A 135 -31.14 21.92 15.83
CA GLY A 135 -30.48 21.54 17.07
C GLY A 135 -31.45 20.91 18.08
N ALA A 136 -30.96 19.93 18.81
CA ALA A 136 -31.40 19.59 20.16
C ALA A 136 -30.28 18.76 20.78
N SER A 137 -29.43 19.42 21.57
CA SER A 137 -28.65 18.73 22.59
C SER A 137 -29.62 18.31 23.68
N ASP A 138 -30.24 17.14 23.53
CA ASP A 138 -30.93 16.45 24.61
C ASP A 138 -29.87 15.99 25.61
N LYS A 139 -29.75 16.72 26.71
CA LYS A 139 -29.04 16.25 27.90
C LYS A 139 -29.88 15.10 28.50
N PRO A 140 -29.27 13.99 28.92
CA PRO A 140 -30.00 12.92 29.58
C PRO A 140 -30.53 13.38 30.94
N ASP A 141 -31.84 13.20 31.16
CA ASP A 141 -32.51 13.38 32.43
C ASP A 141 -31.94 12.42 33.48
N VAL A 142 -31.07 12.92 34.36
CA VAL A 142 -30.71 12.26 35.61
C VAL A 142 -31.65 12.80 36.70
N LYS A 143 -32.52 11.93 37.19
CA LYS A 143 -33.40 12.16 38.35
C LYS A 143 -32.57 12.62 39.56
N ALA A 144 -32.99 13.71 40.19
CA ALA A 144 -32.62 14.03 41.56
C ALA A 144 -33.90 14.38 42.32
N ASP A 145 -34.31 13.45 43.16
CA ASP A 145 -35.29 13.60 44.22
C ASP A 145 -34.82 14.62 45.28
N ALA A 146 -35.76 15.45 45.78
CA ALA A 146 -35.78 16.20 47.05
C ALA A 146 -36.63 17.48 46.82
N ASP A 147 -37.93 17.48 47.09
CA ASP A 147 -38.57 17.59 48.40
C ASP A 147 -38.14 18.80 49.27
N THR A 148 -39.18 19.55 49.65
CA THR A 148 -39.29 20.57 50.70
C THR A 148 -38.63 21.95 50.52
N GLY A 149 -39.45 23.02 50.50
CA GLY A 149 -38.93 24.36 50.84
C GLY A 149 -39.72 25.63 50.50
N LYS A 150 -41.01 25.72 50.87
CA LYS A 150 -41.74 26.93 51.32
C LYS A 150 -41.31 28.37 50.89
N ARG A 151 -42.35 29.11 50.44
CA ARG A 151 -42.67 30.55 50.67
C ARG A 151 -41.85 31.56 49.85
N GLY A 152 -42.39 32.63 49.29
CA GLY A 152 -43.73 33.25 49.31
C GLY A 152 -43.70 34.46 48.35
N ARG A 153 -44.88 34.84 47.84
CA ARG A 153 -45.07 36.01 46.97
C ARG A 153 -45.21 37.30 47.78
N ASN A 154 -44.91 38.41 47.09
CA ASN A 154 -45.18 39.83 47.37
C ASN A 154 -44.18 40.52 48.31
N SER A 155 -43.72 41.74 48.04
CA SER A 155 -44.26 42.82 47.18
C SER A 155 -43.16 43.51 46.38
#